data_AF-A0A7W1W8K8-F1
#
_entry.id   AF-A0A7W1W8K8-F1
#
_cell.length_a   1.000
_cell.length_b   1.000
_cell.length_c   1.000
_cell.angle_alpha   90.00
_cell.angle_beta   90.00
_cell.angle_gamma   90.00
#
_symmetry.space_group_name_H-M   'P 1'
#
loop_
_entity.id
_entity.type
_entity.pdbx_description
1 polymer ?
#
loop_
_entity_poly.entity_id
_entity_poly.type
_entity_poly.pdbx_seq_one_letter_code
_entity_poly.pdbx_strand_id
1 'polypeptide(L)'
;MSRKRYLRVRNFDASQHYKDRNPIWIKLYCSILDDYDFAQLPDETKFHAVGLMLLASRLNNKFPADEVWLRGKINAEKEINLNLLLEIRFLEVAQSEKGVKNDENFDGERTTNARKSMETKDDLDSATFQDEENRAIPEQNREEENRKEHNTTQRDALEEETAVCVNFE
;
A
#
# COMPACT_ATOMS: atom_id res chain seq x y z
N MET A 1 30.28 -23.51 -10.12
CA MET A 1 29.58 -22.20 -10.08
C MET A 1 28.09 -22.47 -9.84
N SER A 2 27.54 -22.00 -8.72
CA SER A 2 26.10 -22.15 -8.43
C SER A 2 25.29 -21.27 -9.40
N ARG A 3 24.22 -21.80 -10.01
CA ARG A 3 23.35 -20.99 -10.89
C ARG A 3 22.64 -19.95 -10.05
N LYS A 4 22.80 -18.67 -10.39
CA LYS A 4 22.02 -17.58 -9.78
C LYS A 4 20.55 -17.79 -10.12
N ARG A 5 19.72 -18.06 -9.12
CA ARG A 5 18.25 -18.11 -9.25
C ARG A 5 17.70 -16.71 -9.02
N TYR A 6 16.70 -16.33 -9.79
CA TYR A 6 16.00 -15.06 -9.64
C TYR A 6 14.57 -15.31 -9.16
N LEU A 7 14.05 -14.37 -8.37
CA LEU A 7 12.71 -14.37 -7.83
C LEU A 7 11.96 -13.12 -8.30
N ARG A 8 10.64 -13.22 -8.27
CA ARG A 8 9.70 -12.13 -8.55
C ARG A 8 8.50 -12.23 -7.62
N VAL A 9 7.86 -11.10 -7.33
CA VAL A 9 6.56 -11.06 -6.64
C VAL A 9 5.46 -11.45 -7.61
N ARG A 10 4.57 -12.34 -7.18
CA ARG A 10 3.42 -12.78 -7.97
C ARG A 10 2.42 -11.63 -8.13
N ASN A 11 1.76 -11.55 -9.29
CA ASN A 11 0.72 -10.55 -9.60
C ASN A 11 1.18 -9.09 -9.42
N PHE A 12 2.48 -8.83 -9.49
CA PHE A 12 3.06 -7.50 -9.30
C PHE A 12 2.53 -6.45 -10.29
N ASP A 13 2.17 -6.87 -11.51
CA ASP A 13 1.64 -5.98 -12.55
C ASP A 13 0.33 -5.28 -12.14
N ALA A 14 -0.45 -5.86 -11.22
CA ALA A 14 -1.62 -5.21 -10.66
C ALA A 14 -1.22 -4.07 -9.69
N SER A 15 -0.20 -4.32 -8.86
CA SER A 15 0.28 -3.38 -7.84
C SER A 15 1.07 -2.20 -8.39
N GLN A 16 1.64 -2.32 -9.59
CA GLN A 16 2.49 -1.29 -10.18
C GLN A 16 1.80 -0.52 -11.31
N HIS A 17 1.72 0.80 -11.17
CA HIS A 17 1.20 1.68 -12.21
C HIS A 17 2.31 2.18 -13.18
N TYR A 18 3.52 2.37 -12.68
CA TYR A 18 4.63 2.94 -13.44
C TYR A 18 5.45 1.83 -14.13
N LYS A 19 5.64 1.92 -15.44
CA LYS A 19 6.46 0.97 -16.21
C LYS A 19 7.90 1.46 -16.46
N ASP A 20 8.08 2.77 -16.64
CA ASP A 20 9.34 3.36 -17.12
C ASP A 20 9.99 4.33 -16.12
N ARG A 21 9.65 4.25 -14.83
CA ARG A 21 10.22 5.12 -13.78
C ARG A 21 10.49 4.35 -12.51
N ASN A 22 11.40 4.89 -11.69
CA ASN A 22 11.57 4.45 -10.31
C ASN A 22 10.41 5.00 -9.47
N PRO A 23 9.48 4.14 -9.02
CA PRO A 23 8.24 4.56 -8.39
C PRO A 23 8.48 5.02 -6.95
N ILE A 24 7.79 6.08 -6.55
CA ILE A 24 7.81 6.59 -5.17
C ILE A 24 6.89 5.80 -4.21
N TRP A 25 5.92 5.06 -4.75
CA TRP A 25 4.97 4.24 -3.98
C TRP A 25 4.57 2.99 -4.77
N ILE A 26 3.96 2.02 -4.07
CA ILE A 26 3.35 0.82 -4.66
C ILE A 26 1.96 0.62 -4.07
N LYS A 27 1.02 0.06 -4.86
CA LYS A 27 -0.31 -0.28 -4.36
C LYS A 27 -0.27 -1.60 -3.60
N LEU A 28 -0.51 -1.53 -2.29
CA LEU A 28 -0.84 -2.69 -1.48
C LEU A 28 -2.37 -2.83 -1.44
N TYR A 29 -2.87 -3.97 -1.91
CA TYR A 29 -4.30 -4.25 -1.91
C TYR A 29 -4.74 -4.81 -0.56
N CYS A 30 -5.84 -4.29 -0.01
CA CYS A 30 -6.41 -4.79 1.25
C CYS A 30 -6.82 -6.26 1.19
N SER A 31 -7.07 -6.80 -0.02
CA SER A 31 -7.40 -8.21 -0.24
C SER A 31 -6.31 -9.18 0.23
N ILE A 32 -5.08 -8.69 0.49
CA ILE A 32 -4.02 -9.50 1.13
C ILE A 32 -4.41 -9.95 2.54
N LEU A 33 -5.32 -9.23 3.20
CA LEU A 33 -5.85 -9.59 4.53
C LEU A 33 -6.87 -10.73 4.47
N ASP A 34 -7.47 -10.97 3.29
CA ASP A 34 -8.39 -12.08 3.05
C ASP A 34 -7.66 -13.37 2.63
N ASP A 35 -6.35 -13.30 2.36
CA ASP A 35 -5.53 -14.44 1.98
C ASP A 35 -5.17 -15.26 3.22
N TYR A 36 -5.75 -16.47 3.30
CA TYR A 36 -5.56 -17.39 4.42
C TYR A 36 -4.12 -17.86 4.60
N ASP A 37 -3.38 -18.04 3.50
CA ASP A 37 -1.98 -18.47 3.55
C ASP A 37 -1.09 -17.32 4.03
N PHE A 38 -1.39 -16.09 3.60
CA PHE A 38 -0.72 -14.90 4.10
C PHE A 38 -1.02 -14.63 5.59
N ALA A 39 -2.27 -14.82 6.02
CA ALA A 39 -2.69 -14.60 7.40
C ALA A 39 -1.93 -15.47 8.42
N GLN A 40 -1.59 -16.70 8.02
CA GLN A 40 -0.85 -17.67 8.84
C GLN A 40 0.65 -17.38 8.96
N LEU A 41 1.19 -16.45 8.17
CA LEU A 41 2.61 -16.13 8.23
C LEU A 41 2.99 -15.50 9.59
N PRO A 42 4.22 -15.73 10.08
CA PRO A 42 4.80 -14.93 11.16
C PRO A 42 4.85 -13.45 10.79
N ASP A 43 4.67 -12.58 11.77
CA ASP A 43 4.58 -11.13 11.55
C ASP A 43 5.82 -10.56 10.86
N GLU A 44 7.00 -11.11 11.15
CA GLU A 44 8.24 -10.70 10.51
C GLU A 44 8.25 -11.11 9.03
N THR A 45 7.72 -12.28 8.71
CA THR A 45 7.60 -12.74 7.32
C THR A 45 6.59 -11.89 6.54
N LYS A 46 5.49 -11.46 7.18
CA LYS A 46 4.54 -10.50 6.59
C LYS A 46 5.24 -9.18 6.26
N PHE A 47 6.06 -8.65 7.18
CA PHE A 47 6.84 -7.44 6.91
C PHE A 47 7.86 -7.66 5.79
N HIS A 48 8.57 -8.80 5.78
CA HIS A 48 9.49 -9.15 4.69
C HIS A 48 8.79 -9.20 3.34
N ALA A 49 7.58 -9.75 3.26
CA ALA A 49 6.77 -9.78 2.05
C ALA A 49 6.49 -8.36 1.52
N VAL A 50 6.09 -7.44 2.40
CA VAL A 50 5.87 -6.02 2.06
C VAL A 50 7.17 -5.34 1.62
N GLY A 51 8.28 -5.57 2.34
CA GLY A 51 9.60 -5.05 1.97
C GLY A 51 10.08 -5.54 0.60
N LEU A 52 9.87 -6.82 0.30
CA LEU A 52 10.18 -7.40 -1.01
C LEU A 52 9.30 -6.83 -2.12
N MET A 53 8.06 -6.47 -1.83
CA MET A 53 7.18 -5.78 -2.78
C MET A 53 7.70 -4.39 -3.14
N LEU A 54 8.18 -3.64 -2.14
CA LEU A 54 8.85 -2.34 -2.37
C LEU A 54 10.14 -2.51 -3.17
N LEU A 55 10.92 -3.55 -2.87
CA LEU A 55 12.16 -3.83 -3.61
C LEU A 55 11.87 -4.22 -5.07
N ALA A 56 10.85 -5.04 -5.30
CA ALA A 56 10.37 -5.40 -6.64
C ALA A 56 9.99 -4.15 -7.44
N SER A 57 9.37 -3.16 -6.79
CA SER A 57 9.04 -1.84 -7.35
C SER A 57 10.24 -1.13 -7.98
N ARG A 58 11.41 -1.26 -7.37
CA ARG A 58 12.65 -0.59 -7.80
C ARG A 58 13.46 -1.39 -8.81
N LEU A 59 13.22 -2.69 -8.91
CA LEU A 59 14.02 -3.66 -9.68
C LEU A 59 13.22 -4.35 -10.79
N ASN A 60 12.14 -3.73 -11.25
CA ASN A 60 11.26 -4.28 -12.30
C ASN A 60 10.85 -5.73 -12.00
N ASN A 61 10.49 -5.98 -10.74
CA ASN A 61 10.03 -7.27 -10.24
C ASN A 61 11.00 -8.45 -10.49
N LYS A 62 12.31 -8.21 -10.54
CA LYS A 62 13.31 -9.27 -10.70
C LYS A 62 14.51 -9.03 -9.78
N PHE A 63 14.72 -9.94 -8.84
CA PHE A 63 15.80 -9.86 -7.87
C PHE A 63 16.45 -11.22 -7.62
N PRO A 64 17.74 -11.27 -7.20
CA PRO A 64 18.42 -12.52 -6.92
C PRO A 64 17.80 -13.25 -5.71
N ALA A 65 17.79 -14.57 -5.74
CA ALA A 65 17.42 -15.44 -4.62
C ALA A 65 18.55 -15.52 -3.57
N ASP A 66 19.02 -14.36 -3.11
CA ASP A 66 20.10 -14.21 -2.13
C ASP A 66 19.53 -13.57 -0.86
N GLU A 67 19.31 -14.39 0.16
CA GLU A 67 18.70 -13.98 1.44
C GLU A 67 19.50 -12.86 2.12
N VAL A 68 20.83 -12.97 2.16
CA VAL A 68 21.70 -12.01 2.86
C VAL A 68 21.62 -10.65 2.18
N TRP A 69 21.66 -10.66 0.85
CA TRP A 69 21.52 -9.44 0.07
C TRP A 69 20.13 -8.82 0.23
N LEU A 70 19.07 -9.64 0.18
CA LEU A 70 17.68 -9.17 0.32
C LEU A 70 17.45 -8.53 1.69
N ARG A 71 17.94 -9.18 2.75
CA ARG A 71 17.86 -8.68 4.13
C ARG A 71 18.48 -7.29 4.26
N GLY A 72 19.67 -7.10 3.70
CA GLY A 72 20.34 -5.80 3.67
C GLY A 72 19.61 -4.74 2.84
N LYS A 73 18.84 -5.13 1.82
CA LYS A 73 18.07 -4.18 0.98
C LYS A 73 16.75 -3.75 1.61
N ILE A 74 16.10 -4.63 2.36
CA ILE A 74 14.82 -4.31 3.03
C ILE A 74 15.01 -3.89 4.49
N ASN A 75 16.26 -3.80 4.97
CA ASN A 75 16.63 -3.49 6.35
C ASN A 75 15.97 -4.45 7.37
N ALA A 76 15.88 -5.73 7.02
CA ALA A 76 15.36 -6.74 7.93
C ALA A 76 16.43 -7.15 8.96
N GLU A 77 16.02 -7.29 10.21
CA GLU A 77 16.88 -7.80 11.28
C GLU A 77 16.94 -9.33 11.23
N LYS A 78 15.77 -9.97 11.14
CA LYS A 78 15.63 -11.42 11.09
C LYS A 78 15.91 -11.97 9.69
N GLU A 79 16.21 -13.26 9.64
CA GLU A 79 16.40 -14.00 8.39
C GLU A 79 15.11 -14.05 7.58
N ILE A 80 15.24 -13.92 6.26
CA ILE A 80 14.08 -13.98 5.35
C ILE A 80 13.81 -15.43 4.96
N ASN A 81 12.64 -15.94 5.34
CA ASN A 81 12.21 -17.28 4.95
C ASN A 81 11.65 -17.28 3.51
N LEU A 82 12.54 -17.32 2.52
CA LEU A 82 12.18 -17.33 1.10
C LEU A 82 11.38 -18.58 0.70
N ASN A 83 11.59 -19.71 1.38
CA ASN A 83 10.88 -20.96 1.09
C ASN A 83 9.39 -20.81 1.43
N LEU A 84 9.08 -20.23 2.59
CA LEU A 84 7.70 -20.01 3.01
C LEU A 84 6.97 -19.06 2.03
N LEU A 85 7.62 -17.98 1.61
CA LEU A 85 7.05 -17.05 0.62
C LEU A 85 6.85 -17.67 -0.77
N LEU A 86 7.66 -18.66 -1.14
CA LEU A 86 7.47 -19.45 -2.36
C LEU A 86 6.31 -20.45 -2.22
N GLU A 87 6.17 -21.07 -1.05
CA GLU A 87 5.13 -22.06 -0.75
C GLU A 87 3.74 -21.44 -0.82
N ILE A 88 3.54 -20.29 -0.17
CA ILE A 88 2.29 -19.52 -0.23
C ILE A 88 2.08 -18.78 -1.57
N ARG A 89 2.98 -19.00 -2.54
CA ARG A 89 2.96 -18.37 -3.87
C ARG A 89 2.95 -16.84 -3.85
N PHE A 90 3.49 -16.22 -2.81
CA PHE A 90 3.73 -14.79 -2.79
C PHE A 90 4.90 -14.43 -3.72
N LEU A 91 5.93 -15.30 -3.75
CA LEU A 91 7.04 -15.24 -4.69
C LEU A 91 6.96 -16.36 -5.74
N GLU A 92 7.57 -16.11 -6.88
CA GLU A 92 7.77 -17.08 -7.95
C GLU A 92 9.21 -17.05 -8.46
N VAL A 93 9.70 -18.19 -8.96
CA VAL A 93 10.99 -18.25 -9.65
C VAL A 93 10.85 -17.57 -11.01
N ALA A 94 11.64 -16.53 -11.23
CA ALA A 94 11.71 -15.87 -12.53
C ALA A 94 12.37 -16.83 -13.54
N GLN A 95 11.64 -17.16 -14.60
CA GLN A 95 12.19 -17.96 -15.69
C GLN A 95 13.34 -17.18 -16.35
N SER A 96 14.40 -17.90 -16.71
CA SER A 96 15.45 -17.35 -17.58
C SER A 96 14.81 -17.06 -18.93
N GLU A 97 14.48 -15.81 -19.20
CA GLU A 97 14.17 -15.39 -20.58
C GLU A 97 15.38 -15.75 -21.45
N LYS A 98 15.15 -16.62 -22.44
CA LYS A 98 16.15 -16.97 -23.43
C LYS A 98 16.45 -15.71 -24.24
N GLY A 99 17.56 -15.04 -23.92
CA GLY A 99 18.17 -14.01 -24.76
C GLY A 99 17.95 -12.58 -24.30
N VAL A 100 18.58 -12.17 -23.20
CA VAL A 100 18.96 -10.77 -23.01
C VAL A 100 20.43 -10.76 -22.54
N LYS A 101 21.24 -9.93 -23.21
CA LYS A 101 22.68 -9.81 -22.97
C LYS A 101 22.92 -9.40 -21.52
N ASN A 102 23.95 -10.01 -20.92
CA ASN A 102 24.33 -9.76 -19.54
C ASN A 102 24.76 -8.29 -19.36
N ASP A 103 23.95 -7.51 -18.65
CA ASP A 103 24.44 -6.28 -18.03
C ASP A 103 24.96 -6.66 -16.64
N GLU A 104 26.26 -6.96 -16.57
CA GLU A 104 26.99 -7.32 -15.34
C GLU A 104 27.33 -6.11 -14.47
N ASN A 105 26.46 -5.10 -14.35
CA ASN A 105 26.73 -3.94 -13.50
C ASN A 105 25.62 -3.77 -12.46
N PHE A 106 25.67 -4.56 -11.38
CA PHE A 106 24.99 -4.22 -10.13
C PHE A 106 26.06 -3.85 -9.10
N ASP A 107 26.68 -2.69 -9.31
CA ASP A 107 27.65 -2.11 -8.39
C ASP A 107 26.90 -1.36 -7.29
N GLY A 108 26.94 -1.93 -6.09
CA GLY A 108 26.52 -1.25 -4.88
C GLY A 108 27.52 -0.17 -4.50
N GLU A 109 27.49 0.98 -5.18
CA GLU A 109 28.28 2.14 -4.77
C GLU A 109 27.64 2.81 -3.54
N ARG A 110 28.43 2.80 -2.47
CA ARG A 110 28.22 3.53 -1.22
C ARG A 110 28.58 5.00 -1.47
N THR A 111 27.61 5.85 -1.78
CA THR A 111 27.87 7.29 -1.88
C THR A 111 28.03 7.90 -0.50
N THR A 112 29.28 8.03 -0.05
CA THR A 112 29.67 8.94 1.04
C THR A 112 29.66 10.38 0.51
N ASN A 113 28.55 11.10 0.65
CA ASN A 113 28.55 12.54 0.44
C ASN A 113 28.75 13.26 1.77
N ALA A 114 29.98 13.77 1.94
CA ALA A 114 30.35 14.71 2.97
C ALA A 114 29.74 16.11 2.70
N ARG A 115 29.20 16.66 3.79
CA ARG A 115 28.68 17.99 4.12
C ARG A 115 29.15 19.17 3.26
N LYS A 116 28.22 20.11 2.99
CA LYS A 116 28.48 21.55 3.14
C LYS A 116 27.31 22.25 3.82
N SER A 117 27.66 22.94 4.90
CA SER A 117 26.86 23.76 5.80
C SER A 117 26.31 25.02 5.12
N MET A 118 25.08 25.39 5.49
CA MET A 118 24.61 26.77 5.45
C MET A 118 23.67 26.99 6.64
N GLU A 119 24.14 27.76 7.62
CA GLU A 119 23.38 28.28 8.74
C GLU A 119 22.74 29.62 8.37
N THR A 120 21.44 29.75 8.63
CA THR A 120 20.74 30.93 9.17
C THR A 120 19.35 30.42 9.56
N LYS A 121 19.14 30.10 10.85
CA LYS A 121 18.57 30.94 11.91
C LYS A 121 17.08 31.24 11.75
N ASP A 122 16.38 30.85 12.81
CA ASP A 122 15.15 31.40 13.37
C ASP A 122 13.83 30.95 12.73
N ASP A 123 13.20 29.95 13.38
CA ASP A 123 11.85 30.06 14.00
C ASP A 123 11.35 28.63 14.35
N LEU A 124 11.76 28.15 15.52
CA LEU A 124 11.25 26.91 16.11
C LEU A 124 10.30 27.30 17.25
N ASP A 125 9.08 27.70 16.89
CA ASP A 125 8.01 27.80 17.88
C ASP A 125 7.55 26.39 18.26
N SER A 126 7.64 26.12 19.55
CA SER A 126 7.19 24.91 20.21
C SER A 126 5.69 24.70 19.96
N ALA A 127 5.35 23.72 19.12
CA ALA A 127 4.02 23.14 19.16
C ALA A 127 3.92 22.26 20.41
N THR A 128 3.53 22.90 21.50
CA THR A 128 3.09 22.32 22.76
C THR A 128 2.04 21.24 22.46
N PHE A 129 2.32 20.00 22.86
CA PHE A 129 1.27 18.99 23.06
C PHE A 129 0.31 19.54 24.12
N GLN A 130 -0.89 19.94 23.70
CA GLN A 130 -2.02 20.18 24.59
C GLN A 130 -2.96 18.99 24.45
N ASP A 131 -2.83 18.06 25.40
CA ASP A 131 -3.98 17.30 25.86
C ASP A 131 -4.92 18.28 26.56
N GLU A 132 -6.13 18.45 26.02
CA GLU A 132 -7.38 18.89 26.66
C GLU A 132 -8.27 19.56 25.61
N GLU A 133 -9.35 18.88 25.19
CA GLU A 133 -10.71 19.30 25.56
C GLU A 133 -11.71 18.59 24.64
N ASN A 134 -12.50 17.71 25.23
CA ASN A 134 -13.81 17.30 24.73
C ASN A 134 -14.59 18.55 24.28
N ARG A 135 -14.72 18.78 22.98
CA ARG A 135 -15.75 19.67 22.44
C ARG A 135 -16.58 18.92 21.42
N ALA A 136 -17.85 18.74 21.80
CA ALA A 136 -18.93 18.12 21.09
C ALA A 136 -18.93 18.45 19.58
N ILE A 137 -19.11 17.40 18.77
CA ILE A 137 -19.55 17.54 17.39
C ILE A 137 -20.96 18.15 17.43
N PRO A 138 -21.25 19.26 16.73
CA PRO A 138 -22.58 19.86 16.75
C PRO A 138 -23.59 18.92 16.10
N GLU A 139 -24.50 18.36 16.90
CA GLU A 139 -25.66 17.54 16.50
C GLU A 139 -26.70 18.29 15.63
N GLN A 140 -26.46 19.54 15.25
CA GLN A 140 -27.50 20.39 14.66
C GLN A 140 -27.66 20.27 13.14
N ASN A 141 -26.76 19.60 12.42
CA ASN A 141 -26.90 19.43 10.97
C ASN A 141 -27.58 18.13 10.54
N ARG A 142 -27.81 17.18 11.46
CA ARG A 142 -28.46 15.89 11.14
C ARG A 142 -29.97 15.91 11.29
N GLU A 143 -30.50 16.78 12.14
CA GLU A 143 -31.94 16.91 12.34
C GLU A 143 -32.62 17.75 11.24
N GLU A 144 -31.91 18.72 10.63
CA GLU A 144 -32.46 19.50 9.51
C GLU A 144 -32.55 18.71 8.20
N GLU A 145 -31.60 17.81 7.93
CA GLU A 145 -31.67 16.92 6.74
C GLU A 145 -32.79 15.89 6.91
N ASN A 146 -32.92 15.26 8.08
CA ASN A 146 -34.02 14.31 8.35
C ASN A 146 -35.40 14.99 8.35
N ARG A 147 -35.52 16.25 8.80
CA ARG A 147 -36.80 17.01 8.71
C ARG A 147 -37.21 17.36 7.30
N LYS A 148 -36.25 17.55 6.39
CA LYS A 148 -36.50 17.84 4.98
C LYS A 148 -36.95 16.58 4.24
N GLU A 149 -36.32 15.44 4.49
CA GLU A 149 -36.72 14.16 3.90
C GLU A 149 -38.11 13.68 4.35
N HIS A 150 -38.46 13.89 5.63
CA HIS A 150 -39.77 13.49 6.15
C HIS A 150 -40.92 14.39 5.66
N ASN A 151 -40.67 15.68 5.38
CA ASN A 151 -41.68 16.59 4.82
C ASN A 151 -41.91 16.41 3.32
N THR A 152 -40.89 16.04 2.54
CA THR A 152 -41.05 15.70 1.12
C THR A 152 -41.89 14.43 0.97
N THR A 153 -41.60 13.41 1.76
CA THR A 153 -42.34 12.12 1.73
C THR A 153 -43.82 12.27 2.13
N GLN A 154 -44.15 13.18 3.06
CA GLN A 154 -45.55 13.43 3.44
C GLN A 154 -46.32 14.28 2.43
N ARG A 155 -45.65 15.15 1.65
CA ARG A 155 -46.30 15.93 0.59
C ARG A 155 -46.65 15.07 -0.62
N ASP A 156 -45.75 14.17 -1.02
CA ASP A 156 -45.99 13.28 -2.15
C ASP A 156 -47.13 12.27 -1.86
N ALA A 157 -47.27 11.82 -0.61
CA ALA A 157 -48.37 10.93 -0.19
C ALA A 157 -49.76 11.63 -0.16
N LEU A 158 -49.81 12.92 0.16
CA LEU A 158 -51.05 13.71 0.18
C LEU A 158 -51.49 14.13 -1.24
N GLU A 159 -50.58 14.31 -2.18
CA GLU A 159 -50.90 14.56 -3.60
C GLU A 159 -51.41 13.30 -4.32
N GLU A 160 -50.93 12.10 -3.96
CA GLU A 160 -51.49 10.85 -4.47
C GLU A 160 -52.90 10.55 -3.92
N GLU A 161 -53.16 10.77 -2.62
CA GLU A 161 -54.50 10.54 -2.04
C GLU A 161 -55.55 11.55 -2.54
N THR A 162 -55.14 12.79 -2.83
CA THR A 162 -56.06 13.80 -3.38
C THR A 162 -56.33 13.58 -4.87
N ALA A 163 -55.39 13.04 -5.65
CA ALA A 163 -55.62 12.69 -7.06
C ALA A 163 -56.57 11.49 -7.26
N VAL A 164 -56.69 10.60 -6.27
CA VAL A 164 -57.63 9.47 -6.31
C VAL A 164 -59.07 9.90 -6.04
N CYS A 165 -59.30 10.99 -5.31
CA CYS A 165 -60.65 11.45 -4.93
C CYS A 165 -61.35 12.31 -6.00
N VAL A 166 -60.68 12.78 -7.07
CA VAL A 166 -61.29 13.65 -8.10
C VAL A 166 -61.77 12.88 -9.34
N ASN A 167 -61.65 11.54 -9.36
CA ASN A 167 -62.01 10.70 -10.52
C ASN A 167 -63.28 9.86 -10.32
N PHE A 168 -64.10 10.16 -9.30
CA PHE A 168 -65.41 9.56 -9.10
C PHE A 168 -66.49 10.63 -8.96
N GLU A 169 -66.94 11.17 -10.09
CA GLU A 169 -68.30 11.68 -10.33
C GLU A 169 -68.56 11.79 -11.83
#